data_AF-F9UFD4-F1
#
_entry.id   AF-F9UFD4-F1
#
_cell.length_a   1.000
_cell.length_b   1.000
_cell.length_c   1.000
_cell.angle_alpha   90.00
_cell.angle_beta   90.00
_cell.angle_gamma   90.00
#
_symmetry.space_group_name_H-M   'P 1'
#
loop_
_entity.id
_entity.type
_entity.pdbx_description
1 polymer ?
#
loop_
_entity_poly.entity_id
_entity_poly.type
_entity_poly.pdbx_seq_one_letter_code
_entity_poly.pdbx_strand_id
1 'polypeptide(L)'
;MKYYLGAVCVLMGAWLVYQALAHRRAVIGARERAAARNQEPKMHRHLDGMRLALAPLYVMSILLTGIVLAGIWFVVDRERVFSVLDILGFLLALGAYAFWMSMRIQYSPIGLESKQTE
;
A
#
# COMPACT_ATOMS: atom_id res chain seq x y z
N MET A 1 3.51 25.52 -16.02
CA MET A 1 2.97 24.14 -16.01
C MET A 1 2.63 23.74 -14.57
N LYS A 2 1.53 24.25 -14.00
CA LYS A 2 1.37 24.36 -12.53
C LYS A 2 0.48 23.30 -11.84
N TYR A 3 0.09 22.22 -12.53
CA TYR A 3 -0.83 21.22 -11.96
C TYR A 3 -0.60 19.78 -12.46
N TYR A 4 0.41 19.57 -13.32
CA TYR A 4 0.64 18.25 -13.93
C TYR A 4 1.12 17.24 -12.90
N LEU A 5 1.90 17.67 -11.91
CA LEU A 5 2.42 16.77 -10.89
C LEU A 5 1.30 16.22 -10.01
N GLY A 6 0.40 17.08 -9.52
CA GLY A 6 -0.76 16.68 -8.74
C GLY A 6 -1.67 15.71 -9.50
N ALA A 7 -1.94 15.98 -10.78
CA ALA A 7 -2.75 15.09 -11.62
C ALA A 7 -2.10 13.70 -11.79
N VAL A 8 -0.78 13.65 -12.03
CA VAL A 8 -0.03 12.38 -12.13
C VAL A 8 -0.07 11.63 -10.80
N CYS A 9 0.13 12.32 -9.68
CA CYS A 9 0.05 11.70 -8.35
C CYS A 9 -1.34 11.13 -8.05
N VAL A 10 -2.41 11.82 -8.45
CA VAL A 10 -3.79 11.31 -8.30
C VAL A 10 -4.02 10.05 -9.14
N LEU A 11 -3.60 10.06 -10.41
CA LEU A 11 -3.73 8.89 -11.29
C LEU A 11 -2.92 7.69 -10.75
N MET A 12 -1.69 7.93 -10.29
CA MET A 12 -0.88 6.90 -9.63
C MET A 12 -1.55 6.37 -8.36
N GLY A 13 -2.13 7.26 -7.54
CA GLY A 13 -2.85 6.86 -6.33
C GLY A 13 -4.04 5.96 -6.65
N ALA A 14 -4.86 6.34 -7.63
CA ALA A 14 -6.00 5.54 -8.08
C ALA A 14 -5.56 4.15 -8.59
N TRP A 15 -4.47 4.10 -9.35
CA TRP A 15 -3.88 2.86 -9.85
C TRP A 15 -3.39 1.94 -8.72
N LEU A 16 -2.71 2.50 -7.71
CA LEU A 16 -2.24 1.75 -6.54
C LEU A 16 -3.41 1.17 -5.74
N VAL A 17 -4.47 1.94 -5.51
CA VAL A 17 -5.69 1.44 -4.84
C VAL A 17 -6.33 0.30 -5.64
N TYR A 18 -6.43 0.45 -6.97
CA TYR A 18 -6.96 -0.60 -7.84
C TYR A 18 -6.14 -1.89 -7.74
N GLN A 19 -4.80 -1.80 -7.82
CA GLN A 19 -3.94 -2.96 -7.65
C GLN A 19 -4.06 -3.61 -6.27
N ALA A 20 -4.21 -2.82 -5.22
CA ALA A 20 -4.34 -3.32 -3.85
C ALA A 20 -5.61 -4.18 -3.71
N LEU A 21 -6.72 -3.69 -4.26
CA LEU A 21 -8.00 -4.40 -4.27
C LEU A 21 -7.94 -5.65 -5.15
N ALA A 22 -7.32 -5.56 -6.32
CA ALA A 22 -7.13 -6.71 -7.21
C ALA A 22 -6.29 -7.81 -6.54
N HIS A 23 -5.20 -7.44 -5.84
CA HIS A 23 -4.35 -8.36 -5.11
C HIS A 23 -5.11 -9.05 -3.96
N ARG A 24 -5.86 -8.28 -3.16
CA ARG A 24 -6.73 -8.82 -2.11
C ARG A 24 -7.70 -9.87 -2.66
N ARG A 25 -8.39 -9.56 -3.77
CA ARG A 25 -9.32 -10.49 -4.42
C ARG A 25 -8.63 -11.75 -4.92
N ALA A 26 -7.45 -11.61 -5.54
CA ALA A 26 -6.68 -12.74 -6.05
C ALA A 26 -6.26 -13.70 -4.93
N VAL A 27 -5.82 -13.17 -3.78
CA VAL A 27 -5.34 -13.97 -2.64
C VAL A 27 -6.50 -14.65 -1.92
N ILE A 28 -7.63 -13.96 -1.72
CA ILE A 28 -8.83 -14.56 -1.15
C ILE A 28 -9.32 -15.72 -2.05
N GLY A 29 -9.43 -15.47 -3.36
CA GLY A 29 -9.85 -16.52 -4.30
C GLY A 29 -8.84 -17.66 -4.44
N ALA A 30 -7.55 -17.43 -4.20
CA ALA A 30 -6.56 -18.51 -4.13
C ALA A 30 -6.71 -19.34 -2.85
N ARG A 31 -6.99 -18.71 -1.70
CA ARG A 31 -7.26 -19.39 -0.43
C ARG A 31 -8.55 -20.21 -0.47
N GLU A 32 -9.62 -19.69 -1.06
CA GLU A 32 -10.88 -20.43 -1.25
C GLU A 32 -10.67 -21.68 -2.12
N ARG A 33 -9.89 -21.56 -3.22
CA ARG A 33 -9.52 -22.70 -4.07
C ARG A 33 -8.63 -23.73 -3.35
N ALA A 34 -7.71 -23.28 -2.50
CA ALA A 34 -6.87 -24.17 -1.70
C ALA A 34 -7.67 -24.91 -0.62
N ALA A 35 -8.60 -24.21 0.06
CA ALA A 35 -9.53 -24.80 1.02
C ALA A 35 -10.43 -25.85 0.37
N ALA A 36 -10.97 -25.58 -0.83
CA ALA A 36 -11.75 -26.56 -1.60
C ALA A 36 -10.94 -27.80 -2.01
N ARG A 37 -9.60 -27.71 -2.02
CA ARG A 37 -8.68 -28.83 -2.29
C ARG A 37 -8.14 -29.50 -1.02
N ASN A 38 -8.68 -29.18 0.17
CA ASN A 38 -8.16 -29.61 1.48
C ASN A 38 -6.67 -29.28 1.69
N GLN A 39 -6.16 -28.26 0.99
CA GLN A 39 -4.81 -27.74 1.16
C GLN A 39 -4.89 -26.52 2.06
N GLU A 40 -5.10 -26.74 3.36
CA GLU A 40 -5.07 -25.64 4.32
C GLU A 40 -3.66 -25.01 4.35
N PRO A 41 -3.55 -23.69 4.14
CA PRO A 41 -2.27 -23.00 4.22
C PRO A 41 -1.78 -23.02 5.68
N LYS A 42 -0.77 -23.86 5.96
CA LYS A 42 -0.10 -23.91 7.26
C LYS A 42 0.84 -22.72 7.40
N MET A 43 0.33 -21.56 7.79
CA MET A 43 1.18 -20.43 8.15
C MET A 43 1.55 -20.52 9.64
N HIS A 44 2.84 -20.37 9.96
CA HIS A 44 3.30 -20.38 11.35
C HIS A 44 2.77 -19.13 12.08
N ARG A 45 2.06 -19.33 13.20
CA ARG A 45 1.38 -18.28 14.01
C ARG A 45 2.29 -17.11 14.41
N HIS A 46 3.60 -17.34 14.57
CA HIS A 46 4.58 -16.29 14.87
C HIS A 46 4.81 -15.31 13.72
N LEU A 47 4.80 -15.78 12.46
CA LEU A 47 4.99 -14.93 11.29
C LEU A 47 3.76 -14.05 11.02
N ASP A 48 2.57 -14.55 11.38
CA ASP A 48 1.31 -13.82 11.23
C ASP A 48 1.23 -12.65 12.22
N GLY A 49 1.59 -12.89 13.49
CA GLY A 49 1.64 -11.84 14.51
C GLY A 49 2.65 -10.73 14.19
N MET A 50 3.82 -11.09 13.67
CA MET A 50 4.85 -10.10 13.31
C MET A 50 4.41 -9.21 12.14
N ARG A 51 3.72 -9.77 11.14
CA ARG A 51 3.15 -9.00 10.02
C ARG A 51 2.06 -8.05 10.46
N LEU A 52 1.16 -8.52 11.34
CA LEU A 52 0.07 -7.71 11.87
C LEU A 52 0.58 -6.51 12.67
N ALA A 53 1.72 -6.67 13.38
CA ALA A 53 2.37 -5.60 14.12
C ALA A 53 3.14 -4.62 13.22
N LEU A 54 3.83 -5.11 12.18
CA LEU A 54 4.65 -4.27 11.30
C LEU A 54 3.83 -3.46 10.28
N ALA A 55 2.70 -3.99 9.81
CA ALA A 55 1.84 -3.31 8.83
C ALA A 55 1.37 -1.91 9.29
N PRO A 56 0.80 -1.72 10.49
CA PRO A 56 0.36 -0.40 10.94
C PRO A 56 1.54 0.55 11.18
N LEU A 57 2.67 0.05 11.72
CA LEU A 57 3.88 0.86 11.92
C LEU A 57 4.41 1.42 10.60
N TYR A 58 4.43 0.60 9.54
CA TYR A 58 4.88 1.02 8.21
C TYR A 58 3.95 2.05 7.56
N VAL A 59 2.63 1.87 7.72
CA VAL A 59 1.63 2.83 7.23
C VAL A 59 1.77 4.17 7.96
N MET A 60 1.92 4.14 9.29
CA MET A 60 2.07 5.35 10.09
C MET A 60 3.37 6.10 9.78
N SER A 61 4.49 5.39 9.62
CA SER A 61 5.77 6.03 9.30
C SER A 61 5.73 6.72 7.95
N ILE A 62 5.18 6.08 6.92
CA ILE A 62 5.03 6.66 5.59
C ILE A 62 4.13 7.91 5.60
N LEU A 63 2.97 7.82 6.27
CA LEU A 63 2.06 8.96 6.38
C LEU A 63 2.72 10.13 7.12
N LEU A 64 3.41 9.85 8.24
CA LEU A 64 4.11 10.88 9.00
C LEU A 64 5.22 11.54 8.18
N THR A 65 6.06 10.76 7.50
CA THR A 65 7.09 11.29 6.60
C THR A 65 6.49 12.14 5.49
N GLY A 66 5.36 11.72 4.91
CA GLY A 66 4.62 12.47 3.90
C GLY A 66 4.14 13.84 4.40
N ILE A 67 3.56 13.88 5.60
CA ILE A 67 3.10 15.12 6.24
C ILE A 67 4.28 16.05 6.54
N VAL A 68 5.39 15.50 7.06
CA VAL A 68 6.59 16.29 7.37
C VAL A 68 7.19 16.90 6.09
N LEU A 69 7.34 16.11 5.02
CA LEU A 69 7.82 16.63 3.74
C LEU A 69 6.90 17.72 3.19
N ALA A 70 5.58 17.51 3.23
CA ALA A 70 4.61 18.50 2.79
C ALA A 70 4.71 19.80 3.61
N GLY A 71 4.89 19.69 4.92
CA GLY A 71 5.10 20.84 5.82
C GLY A 71 6.40 21.59 5.54
N ILE A 72 7.51 20.87 5.34
CA ILE A 72 8.81 21.47 4.98
C ILE A 72 8.67 22.23 3.65
N TRP A 73 8.04 21.63 2.66
CA TRP A 73 7.80 22.27 1.37
C TRP A 73 6.93 23.52 1.49
N PHE A 74 5.86 23.47 2.28
CA PHE A 74 5.01 24.63 2.51
C PHE A 74 5.77 25.80 3.14
N VAL A 75 6.72 25.53 4.04
CA VAL A 75 7.56 26.55 4.69
C VAL A 75 8.66 27.08 3.76
N VAL A 76 9.23 26.22 2.91
CA VAL A 76 10.36 26.54 2.03
C VAL A 76 9.93 27.23 0.72
N ASP A 77 8.72 26.97 0.22
CA ASP A 77 8.23 27.49 -1.07
C ASP A 77 7.88 28.98 -1.02
N ARG A 78 8.92 29.84 -1.03
CA ARG A 78 8.79 31.31 -1.12
C ARG A 78 8.29 31.81 -2.47
N GLU A 79 8.45 31.02 -3.54
CA GLU A 79 8.14 31.44 -4.92
C GLU A 79 6.81 30.85 -5.46
N ARG A 80 6.06 30.10 -4.64
CA ARG A 80 4.82 29.41 -5.04
C ARG A 80 4.99 28.59 -6.30
N VAL A 81 6.10 27.85 -6.38
CA VAL A 81 6.39 26.97 -7.51
C VAL A 81 5.42 25.79 -7.52
N PHE A 82 5.03 25.29 -6.34
CA PHE A 82 4.10 24.19 -6.18
C PHE A 82 2.68 24.65 -5.87
N SER A 83 1.70 24.03 -6.53
CA SER A 83 0.31 24.28 -6.23
C SER A 83 -0.14 23.49 -5.00
N VAL A 84 -1.12 24.00 -4.27
CA VAL A 84 -1.82 23.25 -3.21
C VAL A 84 -2.36 21.91 -3.75
N LEU A 85 -2.73 21.87 -5.04
CA LEU A 85 -3.17 20.66 -5.72
C LEU A 85 -2.05 19.62 -5.89
N ASP A 86 -0.79 20.05 -6.07
CA ASP A 86 0.34 19.13 -6.16
C ASP A 86 0.64 18.49 -4.80
N ILE A 87 0.55 19.26 -3.72
CA ILE A 87 0.72 18.78 -2.34
C ILE A 87 -0.39 17.78 -1.98
N LEU A 88 -1.64 18.11 -2.29
CA LEU A 88 -2.77 17.19 -2.06
C LEU A 88 -2.63 15.91 -2.89
N GLY A 89 -2.26 16.02 -4.17
CA GLY A 89 -2.00 14.87 -5.03
C GLY A 89 -0.88 13.98 -4.47
N PHE A 90 0.22 14.58 -4.02
CA PHE A 90 1.34 13.88 -3.40
C PHE A 90 0.92 13.12 -2.13
N LEU A 91 0.19 13.78 -1.23
CA LEU A 91 -0.32 13.15 -0.01
C LEU A 91 -1.28 11.99 -0.32
N LEU A 92 -2.14 12.16 -1.34
CA LEU A 92 -3.04 11.11 -1.79
C LEU A 92 -2.26 9.91 -2.37
N ALA A 93 -1.24 10.15 -3.18
CA ALA A 93 -0.36 9.11 -3.71
C ALA A 93 0.35 8.34 -2.59
N LEU A 94 0.84 9.05 -1.57
CA LEU A 94 1.46 8.46 -0.38
C LEU A 94 0.50 7.60 0.42
N GLY A 95 -0.72 8.09 0.67
CA GLY A 95 -1.75 7.32 1.34
C GLY A 95 -2.16 6.08 0.55
N ALA A 96 -2.31 6.21 -0.77
CA ALA A 96 -2.62 5.10 -1.67
C ALA A 96 -1.49 4.05 -1.69
N TYR A 97 -0.23 4.49 -1.69
CA TYR A 97 0.94 3.61 -1.60
C TYR A 97 0.99 2.86 -0.27
N ALA A 98 0.79 3.57 0.84
CA ALA A 98 0.73 2.96 2.17
C ALA A 98 -0.39 1.91 2.25
N PHE A 99 -1.56 2.22 1.69
CA PHE A 99 -2.68 1.28 1.60
C PHE A 99 -2.34 0.06 0.74
N TRP A 100 -1.75 0.26 -0.44
CA TRP A 100 -1.32 -0.82 -1.32
C TRP A 100 -0.31 -1.75 -0.65
N MET A 101 0.68 -1.19 0.04
CA MET A 101 1.66 -1.97 0.77
C MET A 101 1.03 -2.73 1.95
N SER A 102 0.15 -2.08 2.72
CA SER A 102 -0.59 -2.71 3.82
C SER A 102 -1.40 -3.92 3.34
N MET A 103 -2.08 -3.80 2.19
CA MET A 103 -2.79 -4.92 1.57
C MET A 103 -1.85 -6.05 1.16
N ARG A 104 -0.63 -5.78 0.66
CA ARG A 104 0.35 -6.83 0.35
C ARG A 104 0.92 -7.52 1.58
N ILE A 105 1.12 -6.78 2.67
CA ILE A 105 1.62 -7.35 3.94
C ILE A 105 0.55 -8.25 4.55
N GLN A 106 -0.70 -7.80 4.58
CA GLN A 106 -1.83 -8.57 5.13
C GLN A 106 -2.23 -9.75 4.25
N TYR A 107 -2.29 -9.56 2.94
CA TYR A 107 -2.70 -10.59 1.97
C TYR A 107 -1.49 -11.16 1.23
N SER A 108 -0.48 -11.62 1.96
CA SER A 108 0.64 -12.30 1.34
C SER A 108 0.24 -13.70 0.83
N PRO A 109 0.73 -14.15 -0.34
CA PRO A 109 0.52 -15.51 -0.86
C PRO A 109 1.35 -16.57 -0.12
N ILE A 110 2.20 -16.17 0.83
CA ILE A 110 3.05 -17.07 1.61
C ILE A 110 2.16 -18.08 2.36
N GLY A 111 2.43 -19.37 2.16
CA GLY A 111 1.61 -20.50 2.65
C GLY A 111 0.72 -21.16 1.58
N LEU A 112 0.53 -20.52 0.42
CA LEU A 112 -0.10 -21.14 -0.76
C LEU A 112 0.93 -21.84 -1.68
N GLU A 113 2.17 -21.34 -1.72
CA GLU A 113 3.22 -21.81 -2.63
C GLU A 113 4.05 -22.99 -2.09
N SER A 114 4.06 -23.21 -0.77
CA SER A 114 4.97 -24.18 -0.12
C SER A 114 4.63 -25.65 -0.36
N LYS A 115 3.67 -25.95 -1.25
CA LYS A 115 3.22 -27.32 -1.53
C LYS A 115 3.18 -27.71 -3.01
N GLN A 116 3.68 -26.85 -3.91
CA GLN A 116 3.78 -27.18 -5.35
C GLN A 116 5.12 -27.83 -5.74
N THR A 117 6.08 -27.93 -4.81
CA THR A 117 7.43 -28.49 -5.06
C THR A 117 7.72 -29.82 -4.35
N GLU A 118 6.70 -30.52 -3.83
CA GLU A 118 6.84 -31.93 -3.40
C GLU A 118 6.13 -32.88 -4.37
#